data_AF-A0A919J1G6-F1
#
_entry.id   AF-A0A919J1G6-F1
#
_cell.length_a   1.000
_cell.length_b   1.000
_cell.length_c   1.000
_cell.angle_alpha   90.00
_cell.angle_beta   90.00
_cell.angle_gamma   90.00
#
_symmetry.space_group_name_H-M   'P 1'
#
loop_
_entity.id
_entity.type
_entity.pdbx_description
1 polymer ?
#
loop_
_entity_poly.entity_id
_entity_poly.type
_entity_poly.pdbx_seq_one_letter_code
_entity_poly.pdbx_strand_id
1 'polypeptide(L)'
;MSAPGRRPVWPAVLVLLVVTACTSSRRTPAPAPAPAGPTPAATGSPRNVDCVLGEAHLTTDFAPGPDDLTVGSVSWPGLRTWAAKKPADLAGDDALDFKIGVAVRAGATVTVEVADDDGGAVGLNYGQGSGYSPTRAVTFHGCPDTDTAYIGGFHVAGPRCVPLVITEPGRPAERVRVSFFAGPC
;
A
#
# COMPACT_ATOMS: atom_id res chain seq x y z
N MET A 1 -23.90 56.43 4.19
CA MET A 1 -24.45 55.80 5.41
C MET A 1 -23.28 55.22 6.16
N SER A 2 -22.78 55.96 7.14
CA SER A 2 -21.56 55.64 7.91
C SER A 2 -21.94 55.50 9.38
N ALA A 3 -21.46 54.47 10.05
CA ALA A 3 -21.49 54.36 11.50
C ALA A 3 -20.15 53.78 12.01
N PRO A 4 -19.35 54.57 12.74
CA PRO A 4 -18.20 54.07 13.49
C PRO A 4 -18.59 53.88 14.97
N GLY A 5 -18.46 52.66 15.48
CA GLY A 5 -18.66 52.37 16.91
C GLY A 5 -17.32 52.05 17.58
N ARG A 6 -16.75 53.01 18.31
CA ARG A 6 -15.61 52.80 19.22
C ARG A 6 -16.09 52.70 20.68
N ARG A 7 -15.24 52.03 21.47
CA ARG A 7 -15.02 52.09 22.94
C ARG A 7 -15.85 51.09 23.77
N PRO A 8 -15.44 50.68 24.99
CA PRO A 8 -14.23 51.04 25.75
C PRO A 8 -13.42 49.83 26.32
N VAL A 9 -12.17 50.13 26.70
CA VAL A 9 -11.30 49.33 27.57
C VAL A 9 -11.60 49.71 29.02
N TRP A 10 -11.84 48.78 29.94
CA TRP A 10 -11.48 48.92 31.37
C TRP A 10 -11.19 47.55 32.01
N PRO A 11 -10.30 47.51 33.02
CA PRO A 11 -9.67 46.31 33.56
C PRO A 11 -10.38 45.80 34.81
N ALA A 12 -10.30 44.50 35.08
CA ALA A 12 -10.57 43.96 36.40
C ALA A 12 -9.56 42.84 36.69
N VAL A 13 -8.50 43.25 37.38
CA VAL A 13 -7.60 42.38 38.12
C VAL A 13 -8.44 41.64 39.17
N LEU A 14 -8.50 40.31 39.06
CA LEU A 14 -8.96 39.44 40.15
C LEU A 14 -7.80 38.51 40.48
N VAL A 15 -7.05 38.88 41.52
CA VAL A 15 -6.07 38.01 42.17
C VAL A 15 -6.86 37.05 43.04
N LEU A 16 -7.04 35.81 42.57
CA LEU A 16 -7.44 34.69 43.41
C LEU A 16 -6.18 33.96 43.88
N LEU A 17 -5.85 34.15 45.16
CA LEU A 17 -5.01 33.26 45.94
C LEU A 17 -5.75 31.92 46.09
N VAL A 18 -5.34 30.92 45.31
CA VAL A 18 -5.74 29.52 45.53
C VAL A 18 -4.57 28.79 46.15
N VAL A 19 -4.84 28.29 47.35
CA VAL A 19 -3.96 27.46 48.18
C VAL A 19 -3.50 26.25 47.37
N THR A 20 -2.19 26.15 47.14
CA THR A 20 -1.52 24.96 46.62
C THR A 20 -1.60 23.83 47.63
N ALA A 21 -2.66 23.03 47.55
CA ALA A 21 -2.66 21.67 48.07
C ALA A 21 -1.94 20.78 47.05
N CYS A 22 -0.68 20.44 47.31
CA CYS A 22 0.06 19.41 46.58
C CYS A 22 -0.57 18.04 46.88
N THR A 23 -1.71 17.75 46.26
CA THR A 23 -2.19 16.38 46.14
C THR A 23 -1.38 15.76 45.01
N SER A 24 -0.36 14.98 45.38
CA SER A 24 0.35 14.10 44.47
C SER A 24 -0.62 13.03 43.95
N SER A 25 -1.47 13.41 42.99
CA SER A 25 -2.19 12.46 42.15
C SER A 25 -1.12 11.69 41.38
N ARG A 26 -0.79 10.49 41.87
CA ARG A 26 -0.12 9.49 41.05
C ARG A 26 -1.03 9.25 39.86
N ARG A 27 -0.72 9.92 38.75
CA ARG A 27 -1.28 9.60 37.44
C ARG A 27 -0.82 8.17 37.20
N THR A 28 -1.71 7.21 37.41
CA THR A 28 -1.54 5.88 36.83
C THR A 28 -1.24 6.12 35.36
N PRO A 29 -0.07 5.70 34.84
CA PRO A 29 0.21 5.80 33.42
C PRO A 29 -0.98 5.19 32.69
N ALA A 30 -1.52 5.93 31.72
CA ALA A 30 -2.46 5.32 30.78
C ALA A 30 -1.80 4.03 30.29
N PRO A 31 -2.52 2.88 30.29
CA PRO A 31 -1.95 1.64 29.79
C PRO A 31 -1.39 1.94 28.40
N ALA A 32 -0.09 1.69 28.23
CA ALA A 32 0.56 1.82 26.94
C ALA A 32 -0.30 1.06 25.92
N PRO A 33 -0.53 1.62 24.72
CA PRO A 33 -1.18 0.85 23.67
C PRO A 33 -0.45 -0.49 23.58
N ALA A 34 -1.23 -1.57 23.65
CA ALA A 34 -0.67 -2.90 23.51
C ALA A 34 0.21 -2.91 22.25
N PRO A 35 1.41 -3.52 22.29
CA PRO A 35 2.19 -3.67 21.07
C PRO A 35 1.27 -4.29 20.02
N ALA A 36 1.15 -3.62 18.87
CA ALA A 36 0.44 -4.17 17.74
C ALA A 36 0.94 -5.61 17.57
N GLY A 37 0.01 -6.57 17.57
CA GLY A 37 0.35 -7.98 17.39
C GLY A 37 1.21 -8.15 16.14
N PRO A 38 2.03 -9.22 16.06
CA PRO A 38 2.89 -9.44 14.92
C PRO A 38 2.06 -9.40 13.63
N THR A 39 2.35 -8.42 12.77
CA THR A 39 1.79 -8.37 11.42
C THR A 39 2.13 -9.67 10.71
N PRO A 40 1.16 -10.36 10.07
CA PRO A 40 1.45 -11.58 9.33
C PRO A 40 2.48 -11.29 8.24
N ALA A 41 3.67 -11.89 8.39
CA ALA A 41 4.74 -11.77 7.42
C ALA A 41 4.34 -12.45 6.10
N ALA A 42 4.71 -11.83 4.97
CA ALA A 42 4.73 -12.45 3.65
C ALA A 42 5.67 -13.67 3.61
N THR A 43 5.19 -14.79 4.11
CA THR A 43 5.90 -16.07 4.23
C THR A 43 5.39 -17.10 3.23
N GLY A 44 4.44 -16.72 2.37
CA GLY A 44 3.89 -17.59 1.34
C GLY A 44 4.97 -18.05 0.35
N SER A 45 4.93 -19.33 -0.02
CA SER A 45 5.77 -19.86 -1.10
C SER A 45 5.52 -19.09 -2.41
N PRO A 46 6.53 -18.95 -3.29
CA PRO A 46 6.34 -18.35 -4.61
C PRO A 46 5.14 -18.96 -5.33
N ARG A 47 4.35 -18.12 -6.00
CA ARG A 47 3.07 -18.52 -6.61
C ARG A 47 3.12 -18.38 -8.13
N ASN A 48 2.43 -19.29 -8.82
CA ASN A 48 2.10 -19.14 -10.24
C ASN A 48 0.63 -18.73 -10.37
N VAL A 49 0.34 -17.80 -11.28
CA VAL A 49 -1.01 -17.33 -11.61
C VAL A 49 -1.21 -17.52 -13.11
N ASP A 50 -2.02 -18.51 -13.44
CA ASP A 50 -2.23 -18.94 -14.81
C ASP A 50 -3.43 -18.23 -15.44
N CYS A 51 -3.39 -18.02 -16.77
CA CYS A 51 -4.59 -17.69 -17.54
C CYS A 51 -5.53 -18.92 -17.61
N VAL A 52 -6.22 -19.20 -16.50
CA VAL A 52 -7.25 -20.24 -16.41
C VAL A 52 -8.44 -19.74 -15.59
N LEU A 53 -9.62 -20.30 -15.88
CA LEU A 53 -10.81 -20.01 -15.09
C LEU A 53 -10.54 -20.36 -13.62
N GLY A 54 -10.86 -19.43 -12.72
CA GLY A 54 -10.66 -19.62 -11.28
C GLY A 54 -9.46 -18.88 -10.67
N GLU A 55 -8.59 -18.24 -11.46
CA GLU A 55 -7.50 -17.38 -10.93
C GLU A 55 -7.88 -15.88 -10.83
N ALA A 56 -9.17 -15.56 -11.04
CA ALA A 56 -9.69 -14.22 -11.40
C ALA A 56 -8.76 -13.45 -12.32
N HIS A 57 -8.66 -14.00 -13.53
CA HIS A 57 -8.20 -13.23 -14.65
C HIS A 57 -9.41 -12.71 -15.45
N LEU A 58 -9.21 -11.59 -16.12
CA LEU A 58 -10.11 -11.05 -17.13
C LEU A 58 -9.25 -10.75 -18.36
N THR A 59 -9.81 -10.94 -19.55
CA THR A 59 -9.16 -10.46 -20.77
C THR A 59 -9.36 -8.95 -20.86
N THR A 60 -8.36 -8.24 -21.36
CA THR A 60 -8.36 -6.78 -21.43
C THR A 60 -7.55 -6.33 -22.64
N ASP A 61 -7.66 -5.05 -22.99
CA ASP A 61 -6.69 -4.39 -23.86
C ASP A 61 -5.64 -3.70 -22.99
N PHE A 62 -4.36 -4.01 -23.20
CA PHE A 62 -3.28 -3.36 -22.48
C PHE A 62 -2.85 -2.07 -23.18
N ALA A 63 -3.18 -0.95 -22.55
CA ALA A 63 -2.76 0.38 -22.97
C ALA A 63 -2.26 1.19 -21.76
N PRO A 64 -0.95 1.20 -21.48
CA PRO A 64 -0.41 1.90 -20.31
C PRO A 64 -0.68 3.40 -20.35
N GLY A 65 -1.21 3.90 -19.23
CA GLY A 65 -1.36 5.33 -18.95
C GLY A 65 -0.14 5.94 -18.27
N PRO A 66 -0.09 7.28 -18.15
CA PRO A 66 1.01 7.99 -17.51
C PRO A 66 1.17 7.69 -16.01
N ASP A 67 0.09 7.24 -15.36
CA ASP A 67 0.04 6.93 -13.93
C ASP A 67 0.34 5.45 -13.64
N ASP A 68 0.58 4.65 -14.67
CA ASP A 68 0.79 3.21 -14.56
C ASP A 68 2.27 2.92 -14.27
N LEU A 69 2.51 1.91 -13.45
CA LEU A 69 3.83 1.28 -13.42
C LEU A 69 3.83 0.21 -14.51
N THR A 70 4.68 0.36 -15.53
CA THR A 70 4.87 -0.63 -16.59
C THR A 70 6.35 -0.98 -16.67
N VAL A 71 6.65 -2.27 -16.65
CA VAL A 71 8.00 -2.81 -16.75
C VAL A 71 7.94 -4.04 -17.63
N GLY A 72 8.56 -3.98 -18.81
CA GLY A 72 8.43 -5.04 -19.82
C GLY A 72 6.97 -5.33 -20.17
N SER A 73 6.54 -6.56 -19.94
CA SER A 73 5.24 -7.12 -20.32
C SER A 73 4.21 -7.06 -19.18
N VAL A 74 4.56 -6.50 -18.02
CA VAL A 74 3.67 -6.35 -16.87
C VAL A 74 3.36 -4.88 -16.59
N SER A 75 2.14 -4.59 -16.17
CA SER A 75 1.73 -3.26 -15.73
C SER A 75 0.73 -3.28 -14.58
N TRP A 76 0.85 -2.31 -13.70
CA TRP A 76 -0.13 -2.01 -12.65
C TRP A 76 -0.78 -0.65 -12.93
N PRO A 77 -2.02 -0.65 -13.44
CA PRO A 77 -2.73 0.58 -13.74
C PRO A 77 -2.89 1.50 -12.52
N GLY A 78 -2.44 2.74 -12.64
CA GLY A 78 -2.54 3.77 -11.59
C GLY A 78 -1.62 3.61 -10.38
N LEU A 79 -0.71 2.61 -10.35
CA LEU A 79 0.14 2.35 -9.19
C LEU A 79 1.02 3.54 -8.80
N ARG A 80 1.47 4.37 -9.77
CA ARG A 80 2.32 5.52 -9.46
C ARG A 80 1.60 6.58 -8.62
N THR A 81 0.27 6.65 -8.72
CA THR A 81 -0.53 7.60 -7.94
C THR A 81 -0.46 7.32 -6.43
N TRP A 82 -0.09 6.10 -6.03
CA TRP A 82 -0.01 5.72 -4.61
C TRP A 82 1.05 6.49 -3.85
N ALA A 83 2.08 7.02 -4.54
CA ALA A 83 3.10 7.86 -3.93
C ALA A 83 2.51 9.10 -3.23
N ALA A 84 1.37 9.62 -3.71
CA ALA A 84 0.73 10.83 -3.20
C ALA A 84 -0.56 10.55 -2.40
N LYS A 85 -0.98 9.30 -2.28
CA LYS A 85 -2.22 8.90 -1.58
C LYS A 85 -1.96 8.58 -0.11
N LYS A 86 -3.02 8.60 0.70
CA LYS A 86 -3.01 7.98 2.02
C LYS A 86 -3.55 6.55 1.92
N PRO A 87 -3.03 5.60 2.72
CA PRO A 87 -3.59 4.24 2.80
C PRO A 87 -5.11 4.22 3.00
N ALA A 88 -5.60 5.11 3.86
CA ALA A 88 -7.02 5.28 4.18
C ALA A 88 -7.91 5.58 2.96
N ASP A 89 -7.38 6.26 1.94
CA ASP A 89 -8.13 6.61 0.72
C ASP A 89 -8.39 5.39 -0.17
N LEU A 90 -7.65 4.29 0.02
CA LEU A 90 -7.74 3.08 -0.80
C LEU A 90 -8.40 1.91 -0.09
N ALA A 91 -8.16 1.75 1.23
CA ALA A 91 -8.60 0.56 1.95
C ALA A 91 -8.98 0.79 3.44
N GLY A 92 -8.88 2.03 3.96
CA GLY A 92 -9.12 2.35 5.37
C GLY A 92 -7.85 2.50 6.22
N ASP A 93 -7.99 3.02 7.44
CA ASP A 93 -6.86 3.52 8.26
C ASP A 93 -5.87 2.42 8.69
N ASP A 94 -6.35 1.19 8.88
CA ASP A 94 -5.56 0.04 9.37
C ASP A 94 -5.38 -1.05 8.30
N ALA A 95 -5.66 -0.71 7.03
CA ALA A 95 -5.53 -1.68 5.95
C ALA A 95 -4.06 -2.01 5.69
N LEU A 96 -3.80 -3.31 5.53
CA LEU A 96 -2.50 -3.82 5.08
C LEU A 96 -2.58 -4.33 3.65
N ASP A 97 -3.76 -4.68 3.16
CA ASP A 97 -3.96 -5.25 1.84
C ASP A 97 -4.63 -4.22 0.91
N PHE A 98 -3.89 -3.82 -0.12
CA PHE A 98 -4.31 -2.81 -1.08
C PHE A 98 -4.55 -3.46 -2.43
N LYS A 99 -5.80 -3.41 -2.89
CA LYS A 99 -6.18 -3.99 -4.19
C LYS A 99 -5.66 -3.15 -5.34
N ILE A 100 -5.02 -3.81 -6.28
CA ILE A 100 -4.66 -3.26 -7.59
C ILE A 100 -4.53 -4.40 -8.59
N GLY A 101 -5.16 -4.25 -9.75
CA GLY A 101 -5.02 -5.22 -10.83
C GLY A 101 -3.62 -5.17 -11.41
N VAL A 102 -3.17 -6.31 -11.93
CA VAL A 102 -1.95 -6.39 -12.75
C VAL A 102 -2.33 -6.88 -14.13
N ALA A 103 -1.92 -6.15 -15.16
CA ALA A 103 -2.10 -6.52 -16.54
C ALA A 103 -0.80 -7.13 -17.09
N VAL A 104 -0.93 -8.22 -17.84
CA VAL A 104 0.17 -8.98 -18.44
C VAL A 104 -0.11 -9.13 -19.93
N ARG A 105 0.90 -8.87 -20.76
CA ARG A 105 0.77 -8.99 -22.22
C ARG A 105 0.43 -10.42 -22.64
N ALA A 106 -0.30 -10.53 -23.76
CA ALA A 106 -0.59 -11.80 -24.41
C ALA A 106 0.69 -12.65 -24.60
N GLY A 107 0.62 -13.93 -24.22
CA GLY A 107 1.69 -14.92 -24.34
C GLY A 107 2.90 -14.69 -23.44
N ALA A 108 2.93 -13.64 -22.61
CA ALA A 108 4.05 -13.34 -21.75
C ALA A 108 4.05 -14.20 -20.48
N THR A 109 5.25 -14.54 -20.00
CA THR A 109 5.46 -15.05 -18.64
C THR A 109 6.36 -14.06 -17.91
N VAL A 110 5.91 -13.58 -16.74
CA VAL A 110 6.62 -12.56 -15.97
C VAL A 110 6.63 -12.94 -14.50
N THR A 111 7.80 -12.98 -13.89
CA THR A 111 7.95 -13.12 -12.43
C THR A 111 8.18 -11.75 -11.82
N VAL A 112 7.38 -11.41 -10.82
CA VAL A 112 7.48 -10.21 -10.00
C VAL A 112 7.90 -10.62 -8.60
N GLU A 113 8.96 -10.02 -8.08
CA GLU A 113 9.50 -10.31 -6.76
C GLU A 113 9.68 -9.04 -5.92
N VAL A 114 9.35 -9.13 -4.63
CA VAL A 114 9.75 -8.17 -3.60
C VAL A 114 11.18 -8.50 -3.18
N ALA A 115 12.11 -7.69 -3.66
CA ALA A 115 13.51 -8.09 -3.72
C ALA A 115 14.21 -8.15 -2.36
N ASP A 116 13.80 -7.31 -1.43
CA ASP A 116 14.39 -7.24 -0.10
C ASP A 116 13.53 -8.05 0.89
N ASP A 117 14.18 -8.81 1.77
CA ASP A 117 13.48 -9.46 2.88
C ASP A 117 13.20 -8.40 3.95
N ASP A 118 11.97 -7.93 4.02
CA ASP A 118 11.54 -6.94 4.99
C ASP A 118 10.84 -7.58 6.20
N GLY A 119 11.11 -8.87 6.46
CA GLY A 119 10.41 -9.65 7.48
C GLY A 119 8.95 -9.89 7.12
N GLY A 120 8.62 -9.80 5.83
CA GLY A 120 7.28 -10.00 5.31
C GLY A 120 6.33 -8.82 5.49
N ALA A 121 6.87 -7.63 5.76
CA ALA A 121 6.10 -6.40 5.79
C ALA A 121 5.57 -6.01 4.40
N VAL A 122 6.09 -6.60 3.32
CA VAL A 122 5.57 -6.44 1.97
C VAL A 122 5.41 -7.79 1.29
N GLY A 123 4.29 -7.96 0.61
CA GLY A 123 4.00 -9.17 -0.17
C GLY A 123 3.04 -8.93 -1.32
N LEU A 124 2.97 -9.91 -2.20
CA LEU A 124 2.11 -9.98 -3.35
C LEU A 124 0.92 -10.89 -3.03
N ASN A 125 -0.29 -10.40 -3.30
CA ASN A 125 -1.56 -11.10 -3.06
C ASN A 125 -2.33 -11.20 -4.38
N TYR A 126 -1.97 -12.12 -5.27
CA TYR A 126 -2.65 -12.33 -6.55
C TYR A 126 -3.22 -13.74 -6.66
N GLY A 127 -4.43 -13.88 -7.19
CA GLY A 127 -5.19 -15.14 -7.29
C GLY A 127 -6.56 -15.13 -6.59
N GLN A 128 -7.30 -16.24 -6.69
CA GLN A 128 -8.64 -16.39 -6.06
C GLN A 128 -8.84 -17.63 -5.19
N GLY A 129 -7.79 -18.39 -4.91
CA GLY A 129 -7.89 -19.48 -3.94
C GLY A 129 -8.04 -18.95 -2.52
N SER A 130 -8.90 -19.60 -1.73
CA SER A 130 -8.96 -19.39 -0.29
C SER A 130 -7.66 -19.89 0.36
N GLY A 131 -7.13 -19.15 1.35
CA GLY A 131 -6.00 -19.59 2.16
C GLY A 131 -4.63 -19.19 1.65
N TYR A 132 -4.53 -18.31 0.65
CA TYR A 132 -3.25 -17.74 0.26
C TYR A 132 -2.80 -16.66 1.24
N SER A 133 -1.52 -16.74 1.59
CA SER A 133 -0.80 -15.73 2.35
C SER A 133 -0.03 -14.84 1.37
N PRO A 134 0.26 -13.58 1.73
CA PRO A 134 1.17 -12.76 0.95
C PRO A 134 2.48 -13.51 0.68
N THR A 135 2.93 -13.48 -0.57
CA THR A 135 4.18 -14.12 -0.99
C THR A 135 5.17 -13.08 -1.48
N ARG A 136 6.45 -13.40 -1.45
CA ARG A 136 7.50 -12.53 -1.98
C ARG A 136 7.60 -12.56 -3.49
N ALA A 137 7.12 -13.60 -4.16
CA ALA A 137 7.25 -13.74 -5.61
C ALA A 137 5.98 -14.33 -6.24
N VAL A 138 5.58 -13.74 -7.35
CA VAL A 138 4.47 -14.22 -8.18
C VAL A 138 4.91 -14.28 -9.63
N THR A 139 4.72 -15.42 -10.28
CA THR A 139 4.87 -15.60 -11.72
C THR A 139 3.49 -15.57 -12.37
N PHE A 140 3.30 -14.67 -13.31
CA PHE A 140 2.08 -14.54 -14.10
C PHE A 140 2.27 -15.14 -15.48
N HIS A 141 1.24 -15.81 -15.99
CA HIS A 141 1.22 -16.40 -17.32
C HIS A 141 0.06 -15.84 -18.15
N GLY A 142 0.32 -14.80 -18.93
CA GLY A 142 -0.67 -14.17 -19.80
C GLY A 142 -1.30 -15.17 -20.77
N CYS A 143 -2.59 -14.97 -21.08
CA CYS A 143 -3.30 -15.76 -22.08
C CYS A 143 -2.58 -15.70 -23.43
N PRO A 144 -2.58 -16.77 -24.26
CA PRO A 144 -1.80 -16.82 -25.49
C PRO A 144 -2.07 -15.66 -26.47
N ASP A 145 -3.34 -15.27 -26.61
CA ASP A 145 -3.81 -14.41 -27.70
C ASP A 145 -4.39 -13.07 -27.24
N THR A 146 -4.41 -12.80 -25.92
CA THR A 146 -5.05 -11.60 -25.37
C THR A 146 -4.36 -11.15 -24.09
N ASP A 147 -4.29 -9.85 -23.88
CA ASP A 147 -3.74 -9.32 -22.63
C ASP A 147 -4.65 -9.71 -21.47
N THR A 148 -4.03 -9.94 -20.31
CA THR A 148 -4.68 -10.58 -19.18
C THR A 148 -4.53 -9.72 -17.95
N ALA A 149 -5.65 -9.33 -17.34
CA ALA A 149 -5.66 -8.66 -16.05
C ALA A 149 -5.91 -9.69 -14.94
N TYR A 150 -5.04 -9.74 -13.94
CA TYR A 150 -5.24 -10.53 -12.72
C TYR A 150 -5.68 -9.65 -11.58
N ILE A 151 -6.68 -10.14 -10.83
CA ILE A 151 -7.16 -9.48 -9.63
C ILE A 151 -6.26 -9.86 -8.45
N GLY A 152 -5.82 -8.85 -7.72
CA GLY A 152 -4.99 -9.03 -6.54
C GLY A 152 -4.57 -7.69 -5.95
N GLY A 153 -3.35 -7.66 -5.42
CA GLY A 153 -2.75 -6.45 -4.91
C GLY A 153 -1.49 -6.69 -4.10
N PHE A 154 -1.20 -5.74 -3.22
CA PHE A 154 -0.03 -5.77 -2.35
C PHE A 154 -0.45 -5.82 -0.89
N HIS A 155 0.25 -6.62 -0.11
CA HIS A 155 0.32 -6.48 1.34
C HIS A 155 1.44 -5.48 1.66
N VAL A 156 1.17 -4.45 2.46
CA VAL A 156 2.16 -3.43 2.82
C VAL A 156 1.94 -2.93 4.25
N ALA A 157 2.90 -3.19 5.13
CA ALA A 157 2.93 -2.65 6.48
C ALA A 157 3.53 -1.24 6.51
N GLY A 158 2.63 -0.25 6.42
CA GLY A 158 2.93 1.17 6.52
C GLY A 158 3.65 1.77 5.31
N PRO A 159 3.75 3.11 5.23
CA PRO A 159 4.38 3.80 4.09
C PRO A 159 5.84 3.39 3.86
N ARG A 160 6.20 3.01 2.63
CA ARG A 160 7.58 2.62 2.27
C ARG A 160 7.88 2.65 0.77
N CYS A 161 9.16 2.78 0.44
CA CYS A 161 9.69 2.52 -0.90
C CYS A 161 10.12 1.05 -1.00
N VAL A 162 9.59 0.33 -1.98
CA VAL A 162 9.85 -1.11 -2.15
C VAL A 162 10.52 -1.34 -3.50
N PRO A 163 11.66 -2.04 -3.55
CA PRO A 163 12.22 -2.52 -4.79
C PRO A 163 11.48 -3.77 -5.26
N LEU A 164 10.91 -3.69 -6.47
CA LEU A 164 10.43 -4.86 -7.20
C LEU A 164 11.50 -5.29 -8.20
N VAL A 165 11.66 -6.60 -8.37
CA VAL A 165 12.46 -7.21 -9.43
C VAL A 165 11.52 -7.92 -10.37
N ILE A 166 11.64 -7.60 -11.66
CA ILE A 166 10.81 -8.11 -12.74
C ILE A 166 11.70 -8.96 -13.63
N THR A 167 11.34 -10.23 -13.80
CA THR A 167 12.09 -11.19 -14.61
C THR A 167 11.20 -11.74 -15.71
N GLU A 168 11.72 -11.75 -16.94
CA GLU A 168 11.07 -12.31 -18.11
C GLU A 168 12.03 -13.28 -18.81
N PRO A 169 11.54 -14.40 -19.38
CA PRO A 169 12.37 -15.31 -20.15
C PRO A 169 13.13 -14.59 -21.27
N GLY A 170 14.44 -14.80 -21.34
CA GLY A 170 15.30 -14.22 -22.39
C GLY A 170 15.64 -12.74 -22.21
N ARG A 171 15.28 -12.10 -21.10
CA ARG A 171 15.62 -10.70 -20.81
C ARG A 171 16.41 -10.57 -19.50
N PRO A 172 17.29 -9.55 -19.37
CA PRO A 172 17.85 -9.20 -18.07
C PRO A 172 16.76 -8.82 -17.07
N ALA A 173 16.93 -9.20 -15.81
CA ALA A 173 16.02 -8.79 -14.75
C ALA A 173 16.08 -7.26 -14.56
N GLU A 174 14.90 -6.65 -14.43
CA GLU A 174 14.76 -5.21 -14.24
C GLU A 174 14.34 -4.91 -12.80
N ARG A 175 15.06 -4.02 -12.13
CA ARG A 175 14.74 -3.59 -10.76
C ARG A 175 14.14 -2.19 -10.79
N VAL A 176 12.92 -2.05 -10.25
CA VAL A 176 12.23 -0.77 -10.14
C VAL A 176 11.86 -0.48 -8.70
N ARG A 177 11.89 0.80 -8.30
CA ARG A 177 11.48 1.22 -6.97
C ARG A 177 10.05 1.76 -7.03
N VAL A 178 9.19 1.26 -6.15
CA VAL A 178 7.77 1.63 -6.07
C VAL A 178 7.50 2.32 -4.74
N SER A 179 6.76 3.42 -4.79
CA SER A 179 6.28 4.08 -3.58
C SER A 179 4.93 3.52 -3.17
N PHE A 180 4.89 2.90 -2.00
CA PHE A 180 3.65 2.60 -1.31
C PHE A 180 3.44 3.67 -0.25
N PHE A 181 2.78 4.77 -0.65
CA PHE A 181 2.40 5.89 0.23
C PHE A 181 3.56 6.68 0.86
N ALA A 182 4.79 6.50 0.37
CA ALA A 182 6.00 7.07 0.96
C ALA A 182 6.46 8.39 0.32
N GLY A 183 5.70 8.94 -0.62
CA GLY A 183 6.18 10.05 -1.46
C GLY A 183 7.20 9.58 -2.50
N PRO A 184 8.07 10.48 -3.01
CA PRO A 184 9.06 10.14 -4.02
C PRO A 184 10.05 9.05 -3.58
N CYS A 185 10.29 8.12 -4.51
CA CYS A 185 11.30 7.07 -4.48
C CYS A 185 11.99 7.07 -5.85
#